data_AF-A0A812NEL6-F1
#
_entry.id   AF-A0A812NEL6-F1
#
_cell.length_a   1.000
_cell.length_b   1.000
_cell.length_c   1.000
_cell.angle_alpha   90.00
_cell.angle_beta   90.00
_cell.angle_gamma   90.00
#
_symmetry.space_group_name_H-M   'P 1'
#
loop_
_entity.id
_entity.type
_entity.pdbx_description
1 polymer ?
#
loop_
_entity_poly.entity_id
_entity_poly.type
_entity_poly.pdbx_seq_one_letter_code
_entity_poly.pdbx_strand_id
1 'polypeptide(L)'
;APPSNEFEIIPSRGTLLPNCAQRIQVDFISSTEKKYDTRLSVDLEGVGKELLSIPIFAQCAVPTVSFEPHGCLNYGDVFIRYPFHQSLYLHNTSVLPAKFMVEAQEDKSKAEFEPDQW
;
A
#
# COMPACT_ATOMS: atom_id res chain seq x y z
N ALA A 1 -12.52 5.12 -6.81
CA ALA A 1 -11.73 6.12 -7.55
C ALA A 1 -11.46 5.57 -8.94
N PRO A 2 -11.41 6.38 -10.01
CA PRO A 2 -10.98 5.90 -11.32
C PRO A 2 -9.54 5.35 -11.18
N PRO A 3 -9.11 4.39 -12.02
CA PRO A 3 -7.76 3.87 -11.93
C PRO A 3 -6.79 5.03 -12.20
N SER A 4 -6.03 5.41 -11.17
CA SER A 4 -4.84 6.23 -11.37
C SER A 4 -3.96 5.49 -12.37
N ASN A 5 -3.56 6.14 -13.46
CA ASN A 5 -2.59 5.56 -14.39
C ASN A 5 -1.37 5.11 -13.58
N GLU A 6 -1.20 3.80 -13.43
CA GLU A 6 -0.11 3.22 -12.61
C GLU A 6 1.25 3.41 -13.32
N PHE A 7 1.23 3.71 -14.62
CA PHE A 7 2.38 4.00 -15.46
C PHE A 7 2.31 5.41 -16.02
N GLU A 8 3.42 6.13 -15.92
CA GLU A 8 3.65 7.41 -16.58
C GLU A 8 4.88 7.29 -17.49
N ILE A 9 4.74 7.69 -18.76
CA ILE A 9 5.77 7.53 -19.79
C ILE A 9 6.20 8.92 -20.27
N ILE A 10 7.49 9.22 -20.16
CA ILE A 10 8.03 10.57 -20.38
C ILE A 10 9.29 10.52 -21.27
N PRO A 11 9.26 11.13 -22.47
CA PRO A 11 8.08 11.59 -23.19
C PRO A 11 7.24 10.41 -23.71
N SER A 12 5.91 10.55 -23.74
CA SER A 12 5.00 9.56 -24.33
C SER A 12 4.89 9.66 -25.86
N ARG A 13 5.33 10.77 -26.45
CA ARG A 13 5.38 11.03 -27.89
C ARG A 13 6.52 12.00 -28.21
N GLY A 14 7.13 11.84 -29.38
CA GLY A 14 8.15 12.75 -29.88
C GLY A 14 8.58 12.39 -31.31
N THR A 15 9.59 13.10 -31.81
CA THR A 15 10.17 12.86 -33.14
C THR A 15 11.65 12.58 -32.98
N LEU A 16 12.13 11.54 -33.67
CA LEU A 16 13.55 11.17 -33.73
C LEU A 16 14.10 11.51 -35.11
N LEU A 17 15.23 12.22 -35.14
CA LEU A 17 15.98 12.43 -36.37
C LEU A 17 16.78 11.16 -36.73
N PRO A 18 17.17 11.00 -38.01
CA PRO A 18 18.03 9.89 -38.42
C PRO A 18 19.31 9.81 -37.58
N ASN A 19 19.65 8.59 -37.16
CA ASN A 19 20.82 8.30 -36.31
C ASN A 19 20.80 8.96 -34.91
N CYS A 20 19.64 9.43 -34.43
CA CYS A 20 19.48 9.92 -33.06
C CYS A 20 18.83 8.86 -32.15
N ALA A 21 18.97 9.06 -30.84
CA ALA A 21 18.33 8.25 -29.80
C ALA A 21 17.59 9.16 -28.81
N GLN A 22 16.51 8.64 -28.22
CA GLN A 22 15.70 9.33 -27.21
C GLN A 22 15.60 8.44 -25.99
N ARG A 23 15.91 8.99 -24.81
CA ARG A 23 15.63 8.32 -23.54
C ARG A 23 14.15 8.47 -23.22
N ILE A 24 13.51 7.36 -22.88
CA ILE A 24 12.14 7.31 -22.37
C ILE A 24 12.21 6.88 -20.90
N GLN A 25 11.63 7.69 -20.01
CA GLN A 25 11.44 7.36 -18.60
C GLN A 25 10.07 6.72 -18.42
N VAL A 26 10.00 5.68 -17.60
CA VAL A 26 8.77 5.00 -17.21
C VAL A 26 8.71 5.03 -15.69
N ASP A 27 7.79 5.83 -15.16
CA ASP A 27 7.50 5.86 -13.74
C ASP A 27 6.34 4.92 -13.46
N PHE A 28 6.49 4.09 -12.42
CA PHE A 28 5.51 3.07 -12.06
C PHE A 28 5.17 3.15 -10.58
N ILE A 29 3.90 3.41 -10.29
CA ILE A 29 3.35 3.51 -8.94
C ILE A 29 2.08 2.66 -8.89
N SER A 30 2.20 1.49 -8.27
CA SER A 30 1.08 0.57 -8.09
C SER A 30 0.19 1.00 -6.92
N SER A 31 -1.12 0.86 -7.12
CA SER A 31 -2.13 1.04 -6.08
C SER A 31 -2.71 -0.30 -5.56
N THR A 32 -2.30 -1.42 -6.17
CA THR A 32 -2.93 -2.73 -5.96
C THR A 32 -1.88 -3.83 -5.77
N GLU A 33 -2.11 -4.71 -4.79
CA GLU A 33 -1.29 -5.92 -4.65
C GLU A 33 -1.58 -6.87 -5.82
N LYS A 34 -0.64 -6.95 -6.77
CA LYS A 34 -0.70 -7.87 -7.89
C LYS A 34 0.66 -8.03 -8.57
N LYS A 35 0.75 -9.06 -9.41
CA LYS A 35 1.83 -9.23 -10.38
C LYS A 35 1.46 -8.55 -11.69
N TYR A 36 2.42 -7.85 -12.27
CA TYR A 36 2.32 -7.19 -13.55
C TYR A 36 3.15 -7.96 -14.56
N ASP A 37 2.50 -8.33 -15.66
CA ASP A 37 3.10 -8.80 -16.90
C ASP A 37 2.47 -7.96 -18.00
N THR A 38 3.10 -6.82 -18.29
CA THR A 38 2.60 -5.85 -19.26
C THR A 38 3.67 -5.52 -20.28
N ARG A 39 3.30 -4.80 -21.33
CA ARG A 39 4.21 -4.42 -22.41
C ARG A 39 4.05 -2.95 -22.74
N LEU A 40 5.19 -2.26 -22.90
CA LEU A 40 5.26 -0.93 -23.48
C LEU A 40 5.35 -1.09 -25.00
N SER A 41 4.28 -0.69 -25.69
CA SER A 41 4.22 -0.68 -27.14
C SER A 41 4.67 0.68 -27.69
N VAL A 42 5.43 0.65 -28.78
CA VAL A 42 5.87 1.86 -29.50
C VAL A 42 5.24 1.87 -30.88
N ASP A 43 4.53 2.97 -31.16
CA ASP A 43 3.90 3.24 -32.44
C ASP A 43 4.74 4.23 -33.24
N LEU A 44 4.80 4.05 -34.56
CA LEU A 44 5.37 5.04 -35.48
C LEU A 44 4.29 5.55 -36.43
N GLU A 45 4.03 6.84 -36.34
CA GLU A 45 3.03 7.53 -37.16
C GLU A 45 3.32 7.36 -38.66
N GLY A 46 2.34 6.89 -39.42
CA GLY A 46 2.47 6.63 -40.86
C GLY A 46 3.18 5.33 -41.24
N VAL A 47 3.73 4.57 -40.28
CA VAL A 47 4.41 3.28 -40.53
C VAL A 47 3.60 2.12 -39.96
N GLY A 48 3.20 2.19 -38.69
CA GLY A 48 2.47 1.09 -38.05
C GLY A 48 2.33 1.24 -36.53
N LYS A 49 1.53 0.35 -35.96
CA LYS A 49 1.31 0.23 -34.51
C LYS A 49 2.08 -0.96 -33.94
N GLU A 50 2.41 -0.88 -32.65
CA GLU A 50 3.08 -1.93 -31.87
C GLU A 50 4.36 -2.47 -32.53
N LEU A 51 5.14 -1.58 -33.16
CA LEU A 51 6.34 -1.96 -33.93
C LEU A 51 7.49 -2.41 -33.03
N LEU A 52 7.50 -1.95 -31.79
CA LEU A 52 8.37 -2.44 -30.74
C LEU A 52 7.52 -2.69 -29.49
N SER A 53 7.77 -3.82 -28.82
CA SER A 53 7.07 -4.21 -27.61
C SER A 53 8.10 -4.59 -26.54
N ILE A 54 8.14 -3.81 -25.46
CA ILE A 54 9.12 -3.96 -24.38
C ILE A 54 8.39 -4.53 -23.15
N PRO A 55 8.72 -5.75 -22.68
CA PRO A 55 8.06 -6.33 -21.51
C PRO A 55 8.43 -5.60 -20.22
N ILE A 56 7.44 -5.41 -19.35
CA ILE A 56 7.59 -4.81 -18.02
C ILE A 56 7.00 -5.80 -17.00
N PHE A 57 7.86 -6.25 -16.09
CA PHE A 57 7.49 -7.15 -15.00
C PHE A 57 7.62 -6.43 -13.66
N ALA A 58 6.59 -6.56 -12.82
CA ALA A 58 6.62 -6.07 -11.44
C ALA A 58 5.80 -6.97 -10.52
N GLN A 59 6.18 -7.02 -9.24
CA GLN A 59 5.38 -7.65 -8.20
C GLN A 59 5.18 -6.64 -7.07
N CYS A 60 3.93 -6.24 -6.87
CA CYS A 60 3.53 -5.32 -5.82
C CYS A 60 2.84 -6.11 -4.72
N ALA A 61 3.28 -5.90 -3.48
CA ALA A 61 2.78 -6.60 -2.31
C ALA A 61 2.73 -5.63 -1.13
N VAL A 62 1.88 -5.94 -0.15
CA VAL A 62 1.76 -5.17 1.10
C VAL A 62 2.34 -5.97 2.27
N PRO A 63 2.89 -5.30 3.29
CA PRO A 63 3.40 -6.00 4.45
C PRO A 63 2.27 -6.70 5.20
N THR A 64 2.49 -7.96 5.56
CA THR A 64 1.62 -8.72 6.45
C THR A 64 1.98 -8.41 7.90
N VAL A 65 1.01 -7.92 8.66
CA VAL A 65 1.14 -7.63 10.09
C VAL A 65 0.10 -8.39 10.90
N SER A 66 0.43 -8.69 12.15
CA SER A 66 -0.45 -9.42 13.05
C SER A 66 -0.31 -8.90 14.49
N PHE A 67 -1.41 -8.97 15.25
CA PHE A 67 -1.44 -8.56 16.64
C PHE A 67 -1.37 -9.76 17.58
N GLU A 68 -0.60 -9.65 18.66
CA GLU A 68 -0.56 -10.63 19.74
C GLU A 68 -0.85 -9.95 21.09
N PRO A 69 -1.91 -10.35 21.84
CA PRO A 69 -2.89 -11.37 21.49
C PRO A 69 -3.84 -10.94 20.35
N HIS A 70 -4.35 -11.92 19.62
CA HIS A 70 -5.23 -11.70 18.48
C HIS A 70 -6.66 -11.32 18.92
N GLY A 71 -7.25 -10.32 18.27
CA GLY A 71 -8.67 -10.00 18.39
C GLY A 71 -9.03 -9.16 19.62
N CYS A 72 -8.95 -9.74 20.82
CA CYS A 72 -9.35 -9.05 22.06
C CYS A 72 -8.35 -9.24 23.20
N LEU A 73 -8.20 -8.19 24.01
CA LEU A 73 -7.47 -8.23 25.29
C LEU A 73 -8.47 -8.56 26.39
N ASN A 74 -8.32 -9.74 27.00
CA ASN A 74 -9.19 -10.16 28.09
C ASN A 74 -8.59 -9.75 29.44
N TYR A 75 -9.21 -8.76 30.08
CA TYR A 75 -8.80 -8.26 31.41
C TYR A 75 -9.35 -9.08 32.58
N GLY A 76 -10.27 -10.02 32.34
CA GLY A 76 -10.91 -10.81 33.40
C GLY A 76 -11.62 -9.93 34.42
N ASP A 77 -11.51 -10.29 35.69
CA ASP A 77 -12.07 -9.54 36.81
C ASP A 77 -11.22 -8.30 37.11
N VAL A 78 -11.79 -7.12 36.90
CA VAL A 78 -11.15 -5.82 37.17
C VAL A 78 -11.80 -5.12 38.36
N PHE A 79 -10.97 -4.67 39.30
CA PHE A 79 -11.44 -3.94 40.48
C PHE A 79 -11.58 -2.44 40.22
N ILE A 80 -12.66 -1.85 40.73
CA ILE A 80 -12.92 -0.41 40.67
C ILE A 80 -11.74 0.34 41.30
N ARG A 81 -11.27 1.40 40.63
CA ARG A 81 -10.14 2.26 41.03
C ARG A 81 -8.77 1.56 41.09
N TYR A 82 -8.64 0.34 40.54
CA TYR A 82 -7.35 -0.32 40.39
C TYR A 82 -6.93 -0.33 38.92
N PRO A 83 -5.77 0.26 38.55
CA PRO A 83 -5.31 0.24 37.17
C PRO A 83 -4.81 -1.15 36.78
N PHE A 84 -5.26 -1.65 35.63
CA PHE A 84 -4.75 -2.88 35.02
C PHE A 84 -4.03 -2.53 33.72
N HIS A 85 -2.92 -3.20 33.48
CA HIS A 85 -2.12 -3.02 32.28
C HIS A 85 -1.97 -4.36 31.56
N GLN A 86 -2.22 -4.37 30.26
CA GLN A 86 -1.82 -5.44 29.37
C GLN A 86 -1.02 -4.88 28.20
N SER A 87 -0.19 -5.74 27.62
CA SER A 87 0.60 -5.42 26.44
C SER A 87 -0.02 -6.07 25.20
N LEU A 88 0.03 -5.34 24.09
CA LEU A 88 -0.32 -5.81 22.76
C LEU A 88 0.91 -5.60 21.88
N TYR A 89 1.25 -6.60 21.08
CA TYR A 89 2.41 -6.58 20.20
C TYR A 89 1.94 -6.57 18.74
N LEU A 90 2.56 -5.72 17.92
CA LEU A 90 2.37 -5.69 16.47
C LEU A 90 3.57 -6.33 15.80
N HIS A 91 3.37 -7.51 15.22
CA HIS A 91 4.40 -8.25 14.52
C HIS A 91 4.29 -8.02 13.02
N ASN A 92 5.35 -7.48 12.41
CA ASN A 92 5.53 -7.52 10.96
C ASN A 92 6.24 -8.82 10.59
N THR A 93 5.49 -9.80 10.12
CA THR A 93 6.02 -11.11 9.72
C THR A 93 6.45 -11.14 8.26
N SER A 94 6.22 -10.05 7.51
CA SER A 94 6.62 -9.95 6.12
C SER A 94 8.06 -9.46 5.95
N VAL A 95 8.61 -9.73 4.76
CA VAL A 95 9.91 -9.18 4.33
C VAL A 95 9.83 -7.70 3.96
N LEU A 96 8.62 -7.15 3.86
CA LEU A 96 8.39 -5.77 3.48
C LEU A 96 8.34 -4.89 4.74
N PRO A 97 8.89 -3.66 4.72
CA PRO A 97 8.75 -2.73 5.82
C PRO A 97 7.27 -2.37 6.06
N ALA A 98 6.79 -2.59 7.27
CA ALA A 98 5.48 -2.13 7.71
C ALA A 98 5.56 -0.71 8.28
N LYS A 99 4.64 0.15 7.86
CA LYS A 99 4.42 1.46 8.47
C LYS A 99 3.18 1.38 9.36
N PHE A 100 3.28 1.84 10.60
CA PHE A 100 2.15 1.90 11.53
C PHE A 100 2.07 3.28 12.18
N MET A 101 0.90 3.60 12.73
CA MET A 101 0.65 4.81 13.50
C MET A 101 -0.28 4.43 14.66
N VAL A 102 -0.02 4.98 15.85
CA VAL A 102 -0.90 4.84 17.00
C VAL A 102 -1.79 6.07 17.04
N GLU A 103 -3.10 5.86 16.95
CA GLU A 103 -4.09 6.92 17.00
C GLU A 103 -4.70 7.03 18.41
N ALA A 104 -5.21 8.21 18.75
CA ALA A 104 -5.90 8.43 20.01
C ALA A 104 -7.23 7.66 20.06
N GLN A 105 -7.61 7.17 21.23
CA GLN A 105 -8.88 6.48 21.43
C GLN A 105 -10.05 7.46 21.21
N GLU A 106 -10.98 7.10 20.32
CA GLU A 106 -12.22 7.85 20.11
C GLU A 106 -13.11 7.82 21.36
N ASP A 107 -13.86 8.89 21.61
CA ASP A 107 -14.77 8.98 22.77
C ASP A 107 -15.85 7.89 22.74
N LYS A 108 -16.33 7.50 21.56
CA LYS A 108 -17.32 6.42 21.40
C LYS A 108 -16.76 5.04 21.76
N SER A 109 -15.44 4.90 21.80
CA SER A 109 -14.75 3.66 22.17
C SER A 109 -14.29 3.66 23.62
N LYS A 110 -14.58 4.71 24.39
CA LYS A 110 -14.36 4.75 25.84
C LYS A 110 -15.55 4.11 26.54
N ALA A 111 -15.26 3.25 27.50
CA ALA A 111 -16.24 2.74 28.45
C ALA A 111 -15.93 3.37 29.80
N GLU A 112 -16.83 4.20 30.29
CA GLU A 112 -16.76 4.78 31.63
C GLU A 112 -17.80 4.09 32.49
N PHE A 113 -17.38 3.64 33.68
CA PHE A 113 -18.26 3.05 34.68
C PHE A 113 -18.21 3.93 35.93
N GLU A 114 -19.34 4.55 36.26
CA GLU A 114 -19.56 5.19 37.55
C GLU A 114 -20.17 4.16 38.50
N PRO A 115 -19.47 3.77 39.59
CA PRO A 115 -20.07 2.92 40.61
C PRO A 115 -21.28 3.63 41.21
N ASP A 116 -22.43 2.96 41.20
CA ASP A 116 -23.69 3.50 41.74
C ASP A 116 -23.45 4.14 43.11
N GLN A 117 -23.97 5.37 43.22
CA GLN A 117 -24.23 6.06 44.48
C GLN A 117 -25.34 5.28 45.22
N TRP A 118 -24.97 4.23 45.96
CA TRP A 118 -25.87 3.55 46.88
C TRP A 118 -25.74 4.10 48.30
#